data_AF-A0A1J3FC25-F1
#
_entry.id   AF-A0A1J3FC25-F1
#
_cell.length_a   1.000
_cell.length_b   1.000
_cell.length_c   1.000
_cell.angle_alpha   90.00
_cell.angle_beta   90.00
_cell.angle_gamma   90.00
#
_symmetry.space_group_name_H-M   'P 1'
#
loop_
_entity.id
_entity.type
_entity.pdbx_description
1 polymer ?
#
loop_
_entity_poly.entity_id
_entity_poly.type
_entity_poly.pdbx_seq_one_letter_code
_entity_poly.pdbx_strand_id
1 'polypeptide(L)' 'NLRCPTLEDFKWYKDIFVTNIFQRTDCNQPFWKERFISGLPSFFAEKIINKLKEMSRGNPIPWNTITYGQRFAFIKKEGL' A
#
# COMPACT_ATOMS: atom_id res chain seq x y z
N ASN A 1 -10.08 -5.22 11.64
CA ASN A 1 -10.31 -5.10 10.17
C ASN A 1 -9.98 -3.69 9.72
N LEU A 2 -8.72 -3.42 9.35
CA LEU A 2 -8.33 -2.14 8.76
C LEU A 2 -8.63 -2.18 7.27
N ARG A 3 -9.61 -1.39 6.82
CA ARG A 3 -9.97 -1.19 5.41
C ARG A 3 -10.26 0.29 5.19
N CYS A 4 -10.03 0.73 3.96
CA CYS A 4 -10.24 2.08 3.45
C CYS A 4 -11.41 1.97 2.45
N PRO A 5 -12.65 2.21 2.88
CA PRO A 5 -13.81 2.05 2.01
C PRO A 5 -13.85 3.13 0.91
N THR A 6 -13.43 4.35 1.21
CA THR A 6 -13.33 5.47 0.25
C THR A 6 -11.93 6.09 0.25
N LEU A 7 -11.63 6.92 -0.76
CA LEU A 7 -10.37 7.69 -0.78
C LEU A 7 -10.37 8.85 0.22
N GLU A 8 -11.54 9.35 0.64
CA GLU A 8 -11.63 10.38 1.69
C GLU A 8 -11.11 9.85 3.03
N ASP A 9 -11.36 8.57 3.31
CA ASP A 9 -10.86 7.87 4.50
C ASP A 9 -9.36 7.54 4.42
N PHE A 10 -8.70 7.78 3.27
CA PHE A 10 -7.32 7.34 3.06
C PHE A 10 -6.35 7.94 4.07
N LYS A 11 -6.52 9.23 4.42
CA LYS A 11 -5.63 9.89 5.38
C LYS A 11 -5.68 9.18 6.73
N TRP A 12 -6.88 8.93 7.23
CA TRP A 12 -7.09 8.19 8.47
C TRP A 12 -6.58 6.75 8.38
N TYR A 13 -6.91 6.04 7.29
CA TYR A 13 -6.45 4.67 7.05
C TYR A 13 -4.93 4.57 7.06
N LYS A 14 -4.23 5.46 6.34
CA LYS A 14 -2.77 5.53 6.29
C LYS A 14 -2.19 5.75 7.69
N ASP A 15 -2.70 6.73 8.42
CA ASP A 15 -2.16 7.09 9.74
C ASP A 15 -2.34 5.96 10.75
N ILE A 16 -3.53 5.33 10.79
CA ILE A 16 -3.79 4.19 11.67
C ILE A 16 -2.97 2.96 11.25
N PHE A 17 -2.86 2.67 9.95
CA PHE A 17 -2.08 1.54 9.46
C PHE A 17 -0.60 1.70 9.82
N VAL A 18 -0.02 2.87 9.54
CA VAL A 18 1.38 3.18 9.86
C VAL A 18 1.61 3.09 11.37
N THR A 19 0.75 3.70 12.18
CA THR A 19 0.89 3.67 13.64
C THR A 19 0.88 2.23 14.18
N ASN A 20 -0.04 1.39 13.71
CA ASN A 20 -0.12 -0.01 14.17
C ASN A 20 1.03 -0.88 13.66
N ILE A 21 1.46 -0.71 12.41
CA ILE A 21 2.50 -1.56 11.81
C ILE A 21 3.89 -1.19 12.32
N PHE A 22 4.20 0.10 12.46
CA PHE A 22 5.53 0.53 12.92
C PHE A 22 5.83 0.18 14.38
N GLN A 23 4.81 -0.17 15.17
CA GLN A 23 5.00 -0.70 16.53
C GLN A 23 5.42 -2.18 16.55
N ARG A 24 5.33 -2.88 15.41
CA ARG A 24 5.65 -4.31 15.33
C ARG A 24 7.10 -4.53 14.88
N THR A 25 7.73 -5.58 15.40
CA THR A 25 9.08 -5.99 14.99
C THR A 25 9.13 -6.55 13.56
N ASP A 26 8.01 -7.09 13.07
CA ASP A 26 7.87 -7.67 11.74
C ASP A 26 7.35 -6.68 10.69
N CYS A 27 7.35 -5.37 10.98
CA CYS A 27 6.78 -4.32 10.13
C CYS A 27 7.31 -4.29 8.69
N ASN A 28 8.53 -4.75 8.47
CA ASN A 28 9.17 -4.77 7.15
C ASN A 28 8.83 -6.00 6.30
N GLN A 29 8.09 -6.98 6.85
CA GLN A 29 7.68 -8.18 6.12
C GLN A 29 6.82 -7.84 4.89
N PRO A 30 7.00 -8.55 3.76
CA PRO A 30 6.15 -8.44 2.56
C PRO A 30 4.67 -8.49 2.85
N PHE A 31 4.28 -9.33 3.80
CA PHE A 31 2.90 -9.52 4.22
C PHE A 31 2.20 -8.19 4.53
N TRP A 32 2.85 -7.31 5.32
CA TRP A 32 2.25 -6.02 5.68
C TRP A 32 2.18 -5.04 4.52
N LYS A 33 3.10 -5.18 3.56
CA LYS A 33 3.15 -4.35 2.36
C LYS A 33 2.01 -4.69 1.41
N GLU A 34 1.74 -5.97 1.24
CA GLU A 34 0.59 -6.47 0.49
C GLU A 34 -0.72 -6.12 1.21
N ARG A 35 -0.77 -6.37 2.52
CA ARG A 35 -1.95 -6.09 3.36
C ARG A 35 -2.40 -4.63 3.29
N PHE A 36 -1.45 -3.70 3.20
CA PHE A 36 -1.74 -2.28 3.03
C PHE A 36 -2.51 -2.00 1.74
N ILE A 37 -2.12 -2.63 0.62
CA ILE A 37 -2.77 -2.44 -0.68
C ILE A 37 -4.12 -3.15 -0.71
N SER A 38 -4.22 -4.35 -0.16
CA SER A 38 -5.49 -5.08 -0.04
C SER A 38 -6.53 -4.36 0.84
N GLY A 39 -6.10 -3.43 1.69
CA GLY A 39 -7.00 -2.61 2.50
C GLY A 39 -7.53 -1.37 1.78
N LEU A 40 -7.05 -1.02 0.59
CA LEU A 40 -7.53 0.12 -0.20
C LEU A 40 -8.85 -0.20 -0.93
N PRO A 41 -9.60 0.81 -1.41
CA PRO A 41 -10.74 0.56 -2.28
C PRO A 41 -10.31 -0.29 -3.48
N SER A 42 -11.08 -1.31 -3.85
CA SER A 42 -10.69 -2.35 -4.82
C SER A 42 -10.17 -1.79 -6.15
N PHE A 43 -10.87 -0.82 -6.74
CA PHE A 43 -10.44 -0.15 -7.96
C PHE A 43 -9.08 0.56 -7.81
N PHE A 44 -8.86 1.19 -6.66
CA PHE A 44 -7.62 1.91 -6.38
C PHE A 44 -6.46 0.96 -6.06
N ALA A 45 -6.74 -0.11 -5.30
CA ALA A 45 -5.79 -1.18 -5.02
C ALA A 45 -5.27 -1.80 -6.33
N GLU A 46 -6.17 -2.14 -7.25
CA GLU A 46 -5.82 -2.70 -8.55
C GLU A 46 -4.95 -1.75 -9.38
N LYS A 47 -5.29 -0.45 -9.40
CA LYS A 47 -4.51 0.58 -10.08
C LYS A 47 -3.06 0.65 -9.57
N ILE A 48 -2.87 0.58 -8.25
CA ILE A 48 -1.52 0.58 -7.65
C ILE A 48 -0.78 -0.72 -7.98
N ILE A 49 -1.44 -1.87 -7.89
CA ILE A 49 -0.85 -3.17 -8.24
C ILE A 49 -0.35 -3.15 -9.69
N ASN A 50 -1.15 -2.62 -10.62
CA ASN A 50 -0.76 -2.51 -12.03
C ASN A 50 0.45 -1.58 -12.21
N LYS A 51 0.51 -0.44 -11.52
CA LYS A 51 1.69 0.45 -11.52
C LYS A 51 2.95 -0.22 -10.95
N LEU A 52 2.81 -1.00 -9.89
CA LEU A 52 3.92 -1.76 -9.31
C LEU A 52 4.42 -2.84 -10.28
N LYS A 53 3.51 -3.51 -11.01
CA LYS A 53 3.86 -4.48 -12.06
C LYS A 53 4.56 -3.82 -13.25
N GLU A 54 4.09 -2.65 -13.69
CA GLU A 54 4.73 -1.85 -14.75
C GLU A 54 6.17 -1.47 -14.36
N MET A 55 6.38 -0.98 -13.13
CA MET A 55 7.71 -0.66 -12.62
C MET A 55 8.62 -1.90 -12.55
N SER A 56 8.03 -3.07 -12.29
CA SER A 56 8.74 -4.35 -12.24
C SER A 56 9.04 -4.91 -13.64
N ARG A 57 8.68 -4.19 -14.72
CA ARG A 57 8.90 -4.58 -16.13
C ARG A 57 8.36 -5.99 -16.43
N GLY A 58 7.18 -6.31 -15.91
CA GLY A 58 6.54 -7.62 -16.10
C GLY A 58 7.00 -8.70 -15.12
N ASN A 59 7.94 -8.41 -14.21
CA ASN A 59 8.28 -9.31 -13.10
C ASN A 59 7.25 -9.23 -11.96
N PRO A 60 7.17 -10.26 -11.10
CA PRO A 60 6.39 -10.20 -9.87
C PRO A 60 6.77 -8.98 -9.03
N ILE A 61 5.77 -8.39 -8.34
CA ILE A 61 5.98 -7.21 -7.51
C ILE A 61 7.02 -7.53 -6.43
N PRO A 62 8.15 -6.79 -6.36
CA PRO A 62 9.21 -7.09 -5.41
C PRO A 62 8.85 -6.50 -4.05
N TRP A 63 7.90 -7.13 -3.36
CA TRP A 63 7.42 -6.69 -2.05
C TRP A 63 8.55 -6.54 -1.03
N ASN A 64 9.58 -7.39 -1.09
CA ASN A 64 10.76 -7.29 -0.24
C ASN A 64 11.49 -5.94 -0.39
N THR A 65 11.60 -5.41 -1.60
CA THR A 65 12.39 -4.19 -1.87
C THR A 65 11.55 -2.92 -1.85
N ILE A 66 10.25 -2.99 -2.15
CA ILE A 66 9.37 -1.81 -2.14
C ILE A 66 9.21 -1.29 -0.71
N THR A 67 9.53 0.00 -0.55
CA THR A 67 9.39 0.73 0.72
C THR A 67 7.97 1.27 0.91
N TYR A 68 7.62 1.60 2.17
CA TYR A 68 6.35 2.26 2.46
C TYR A 68 6.25 3.64 1.82
N GLY A 69 7.36 4.39 1.81
CA GLY A 69 7.43 5.69 1.15
C GLY A 69 7.10 5.64 -0.34
N GLN A 70 7.64 4.67 -1.07
CA GLN A 70 7.32 4.48 -2.50
C GLN A 70 5.82 4.22 -2.71
N ARG A 71 5.20 3.36 -1.88
CA ARG A 71 3.75 3.10 -1.96
C ARG A 71 2.92 4.36 -1.69
N PHE A 72 3.27 5.14 -0.68
CA PHE A 72 2.56 6.39 -0.38
C PHE A 72 2.72 7.41 -1.50
N ALA A 73 3.90 7.49 -2.11
CA ALA A 73 4.13 8.36 -3.26
C ALA A 73 3.27 7.94 -4.48
N PHE A 74 3.14 6.64 -4.75
CA PHE A 74 2.25 6.14 -5.79
C PHE A 74 0.78 6.50 -5.52
N ILE A 75 0.32 6.30 -4.30
CA ILE A 75 -1.06 6.61 -3.92
C ILE A 75 -1.36 8.09 -4.09
N LYS A 76 -0.45 8.96 -3.62
CA LYS A 76 -0.56 10.40 -3.83
C LYS A 76 -0.63 10.72 -5.32
N LYS A 77 0.29 10.17 -6.12
CA LYS A 77 0.35 10.43 -7.56
C LYS A 77 -0.91 9.99 -8.32
N GLU A 78 -1.54 8.87 -7.92
CA GLU A 78 -2.60 8.24 -8.70
C GLU A 78 -4.03 8.65 -8.31
N GLY A 79 -4.22 9.36 -7.19
CA GLY A 79 -5.58 9.72 -6.76
C GLY A 79 -5.73 10.65 -5.56
N LEU A 80 -4.67 11.33 -5.09
CA LEU A 80 -4.73 12.29 -3.97
C LEU A 80 -3.94 13.57 -4.22
#